data_AF-A0A9Q1AG68-F1
#
_entry.id   AF-A0A9Q1AG68-F1
#
_cell.length_a   1.000
_cell.length_b   1.000
_cell.length_c   1.000
_cell.angle_alpha   90.00
_cell.angle_beta   90.00
_cell.angle_gamma   90.00
#
_symmetry.space_group_name_H-M   'P 1'
#
loop_
_entity.id
_entity.type
_entity.pdbx_description
1 polymer ?
#
loop_
_entity_poly.entity_id
_entity_poly.type
_entity_poly.pdbx_seq_one_letter_code
_entity_poly.pdbx_strand_id
1 'polypeptide(L)'
;MAGYLPFQDQNIMLMYKKIYKGEFRCPRWFSSELVRLLSKLLDTNPVTRITIPEIMENRWFKKGFKHIKFYIEDDKVCSVQEEEDVDSSSDQSLSESESEIETRRRVTTLPRPASLNAFDIISFSPGFDLSGLFEEGGEGARFVSGAPVSKIISKLEEIAKVVSFYS
;
A
#
# COMPACT_ATOMS: atom_id res chain seq x y z
N MET A 1 2.26 -9.67 -11.26
CA MET A 1 2.28 -9.85 -12.73
C MET A 1 2.79 -11.22 -13.17
N ALA A 2 3.94 -11.72 -12.70
CA ALA A 2 4.39 -13.09 -13.01
C ALA A 2 3.99 -14.13 -11.94
N GLY A 3 3.91 -13.73 -10.66
CA GLY A 3 3.61 -14.63 -9.54
C GLY A 3 4.83 -15.39 -9.01
N TYR A 4 6.05 -15.06 -9.46
CA TYR A 4 7.31 -15.67 -9.02
C TYR A 4 8.47 -14.67 -9.08
N LEU A 5 9.58 -14.99 -8.41
CA LEU A 5 10.79 -14.16 -8.37
C LEU A 5 11.57 -14.25 -9.70
N PRO A 6 12.14 -13.14 -10.20
CA PRO A 6 12.89 -13.12 -11.46
C PRO A 6 14.14 -14.01 -11.43
N PHE A 7 14.73 -14.19 -10.24
CA PHE A 7 15.85 -15.08 -9.99
C PHE A 7 15.50 -16.01 -8.83
N GLN A 8 15.25 -17.28 -9.12
CA GLN A 8 14.96 -18.31 -8.12
C GLN A 8 15.59 -19.63 -8.57
N ASP A 9 16.17 -20.34 -7.62
CA ASP A 9 16.70 -21.70 -7.80
C ASP A 9 16.79 -22.41 -6.45
N GLN A 10 16.64 -23.74 -6.43
CA GLN A 10 16.86 -24.53 -5.22
C GLN A 10 18.33 -24.51 -4.81
N ASN A 11 19.24 -24.38 -5.77
CA ASN A 11 20.66 -24.24 -5.54
C ASN A 11 21.04 -22.75 -5.52
N ILE A 12 21.44 -22.26 -4.36
CA ILE A 12 21.86 -20.87 -4.14
C ILE A 12 22.96 -20.43 -5.13
N MET A 13 23.90 -21.32 -5.48
CA MET A 13 24.96 -21.01 -6.44
C MET A 13 24.41 -20.80 -7.85
N LEU A 14 23.41 -21.59 -8.27
CA LEU A 14 22.73 -21.40 -9.55
C LEU A 14 21.87 -20.14 -9.54
N MET A 15 21.23 -19.81 -8.42
CA MET A 15 20.51 -18.55 -8.26
C MET A 15 21.45 -17.35 -8.46
N TYR A 16 22.60 -17.30 -7.77
CA TYR A 16 23.59 -16.24 -7.96
C TYR A 16 24.12 -16.18 -9.39
N LYS A 17 24.35 -17.34 -10.02
CA LYS A 17 24.75 -17.38 -11.43
C LYS A 17 23.71 -16.73 -12.36
N LYS A 18 22.41 -16.93 -12.11
CA LYS A 18 21.33 -16.24 -12.85
C LYS A 18 21.35 -14.73 -12.61
N ILE A 19 21.55 -14.29 -11.37
CA ILE A 19 21.64 -12.87 -11.00
C ILE A 19 22.81 -12.20 -11.71
N TYR A 20 24.02 -12.76 -11.63
CA TYR A 20 25.22 -12.20 -12.27
C TYR A 20 25.13 -12.14 -13.80
N LYS A 21 24.37 -13.07 -14.40
CA LYS A 21 24.10 -13.06 -15.84
C LYS A 21 22.93 -12.17 -16.25
N GLY A 22 22.09 -11.75 -15.31
CA GLY A 22 20.82 -11.09 -15.60
C GLY A 22 19.83 -11.98 -16.35
N GLU A 23 19.94 -13.31 -16.21
CA GLU A 23 19.06 -14.26 -16.89
C GLU A 23 17.75 -14.43 -16.11
N PHE A 24 16.67 -13.80 -16.57
CA PHE A 24 15.31 -13.96 -16.04
C PHE A 24 14.31 -14.31 -17.16
N ARG A 25 13.14 -14.82 -16.79
CA ARG A 25 12.08 -15.20 -17.73
C ARG A 25 10.89 -14.24 -17.61
N CYS A 26 10.34 -13.85 -18.75
CA CYS A 26 9.07 -13.14 -18.82
C CYS A 26 7.97 -14.09 -19.32
N PRO A 27 6.80 -14.15 -18.65
CA PRO A 27 5.64 -14.85 -19.17
C PRO A 27 5.15 -14.30 -20.51
N ARG A 28 4.44 -15.14 -21.28
CA ARG A 28 3.90 -14.78 -22.61
C ARG A 28 2.85 -13.67 -22.57
N TRP A 29 2.18 -13.48 -21.44
CA TRP A 29 1.17 -12.43 -21.25
C TRP A 29 1.78 -11.06 -20.91
N PHE A 30 3.12 -10.94 -20.81
CA PHE A 30 3.74 -9.64 -20.62
C PHE A 30 3.70 -8.84 -21.92
N SER A 31 3.31 -7.58 -21.83
CA SER A 31 3.42 -6.67 -22.96
C SER A 31 4.89 -6.44 -23.32
N SER A 32 5.17 -6.20 -24.59
CA SER A 32 6.52 -5.89 -25.06
C SER A 32 7.13 -4.68 -24.36
N GLU A 33 6.31 -3.68 -24.04
CA GLU A 33 6.73 -2.49 -23.29
C GLU A 33 7.17 -2.82 -21.86
N LEU A 34 6.46 -3.73 -21.18
CA LEU A 34 6.83 -4.20 -19.85
C LEU A 34 8.14 -4.99 -19.89
N VAL A 35 8.27 -5.93 -20.82
CA VAL A 35 9.49 -6.73 -20.97
C VAL A 35 10.69 -5.81 -21.17
N ARG A 36 10.56 -4.81 -22.05
CA ARG A 36 11.62 -3.83 -22.32
C ARG A 36 11.97 -3.01 -21.08
N LEU A 37 11.00 -2.61 -20.26
CA LEU A 37 11.26 -1.91 -19.00
C LEU A 37 12.00 -2.83 -18.01
N LEU A 38 11.55 -4.07 -17.84
CA LEU A 38 12.16 -5.05 -16.95
C LEU A 38 13.60 -5.37 -17.34
N SER A 39 13.91 -5.49 -18.63
CA SER A 39 15.28 -5.72 -19.11
C SER A 39 16.24 -4.59 -18.74
N LYS A 40 15.78 -3.34 -18.72
CA LYS A 40 16.60 -2.20 -18.29
C LYS A 40 16.67 -2.06 -16.77
N LEU A 41 15.60 -2.44 -16.07
CA LEU A 41 15.51 -2.39 -14.62
C LEU A 41 16.37 -3.45 -13.94
N LEU A 42 16.39 -4.66 -14.51
CA LEU A 42 17.14 -5.81 -14.02
C LEU A 42 18.52 -5.94 -14.70
N ASP A 43 19.05 -4.84 -15.24
CA ASP A 43 20.40 -4.81 -15.79
C ASP A 43 21.44 -5.00 -14.68
N THR A 44 22.31 -5.99 -14.84
CA THR A 44 23.38 -6.30 -13.88
C THR A 44 24.42 -5.20 -13.77
N ASN A 45 24.64 -4.43 -14.83
CA ASN A 45 25.58 -3.31 -14.82
C ASN A 45 24.88 -2.07 -14.23
N PRO A 46 25.31 -1.56 -13.07
CA PRO A 46 24.66 -0.41 -12.43
C PRO A 46 24.80 0.89 -13.24
N VAL A 47 25.78 1.00 -14.14
CA VAL A 47 26.01 2.19 -14.97
C VAL A 47 25.00 2.27 -16.12
N THR A 48 24.58 1.12 -16.67
CA THR A 48 23.62 1.05 -17.78
C THR A 48 22.19 0.75 -17.33
N ARG A 49 22.02 0.41 -16.04
CA ARG A 49 20.72 0.23 -15.40
C ARG A 49 19.91 1.52 -15.47
N ILE A 50 18.63 1.38 -15.86
CA ILE A 50 17.71 2.50 -15.95
C ILE A 50 17.59 3.22 -14.60
N THR A 51 17.63 4.55 -14.65
CA THR A 51 17.50 5.43 -13.49
C THR A 51 16.03 5.69 -13.15
N ILE A 52 15.76 6.16 -11.92
CA ILE A 52 14.39 6.51 -11.50
C ILE A 52 13.74 7.56 -12.42
N PRO A 53 14.40 8.67 -12.80
CA PRO A 53 13.81 9.64 -13.73
C PRO A 53 13.41 9.01 -15.07
N GLU A 54 14.26 8.15 -15.63
CA GLU A 54 13.97 7.44 -16.88
C GLU A 54 12.82 6.42 -16.74
N ILE A 55 12.68 5.77 -15.58
CA ILE A 55 11.52 4.90 -15.28
C ILE A 55 10.24 5.74 -15.25
N MET A 56 10.26 6.88 -14.57
CA MET A 56 9.10 7.79 -14.47
C MET A 56 8.70 8.33 -15.86
N GLU A 57 9.65 8.44 -16.77
CA GLU A 57 9.40 8.84 -18.16
C GLU A 57 8.94 7.69 -19.08
N ASN A 58 9.09 6.44 -18.66
CA ASN A 58 8.81 5.26 -19.46
C ASN A 58 7.32 5.12 -19.80
N ARG A 59 7.02 4.75 -21.06
CA ARG A 59 5.65 4.61 -21.57
C ARG A 59 4.81 3.59 -20.80
N TRP A 60 5.40 2.46 -20.44
CA TRP A 60 4.69 1.42 -19.68
C TRP A 60 4.35 1.93 -18.29
N PHE A 61 5.30 2.61 -17.64
CA PHE A 61 5.12 3.16 -16.30
C PHE A 61 4.09 4.29 -16.25
N LYS A 62 4.11 5.20 -17.23
CA LYS A 62 3.15 6.33 -17.33
C LYS A 62 1.70 5.91 -17.52
N LYS A 63 1.44 4.67 -17.98
CA LYS A 63 0.07 4.20 -18.24
C LYS A 63 -0.72 4.09 -16.93
N GLY A 64 -1.60 5.05 -16.68
CA GLY A 64 -2.41 5.11 -15.45
C GLY A 64 -1.68 5.69 -14.24
N PHE A 65 -0.45 6.20 -14.42
CA PHE A 65 0.28 6.85 -13.35
C PHE A 65 -0.34 8.21 -13.02
N LYS A 66 -0.72 8.40 -11.74
CA LYS A 66 -1.14 9.69 -11.19
C LYS A 66 -0.07 10.13 -10.22
N HIS A 67 0.50 11.30 -10.46
CA HIS A 67 1.49 11.86 -9.56
C HIS A 67 0.81 12.14 -8.21
N ILE A 68 1.19 11.40 -7.18
CA ILE A 68 0.73 11.69 -5.82
C ILE A 68 1.60 12.85 -5.34
N LYS A 69 1.01 14.05 -5.29
CA LYS A 69 1.63 15.20 -4.62
C LYS A 69 1.43 15.00 -3.13
N PHE A 70 2.47 14.52 -2.44
CA PHE A 70 2.52 14.61 -0.99
C PHE A 70 2.90 16.04 -0.65
N TYR A 71 2.04 16.75 0.08
CA TYR A 71 2.46 17.91 0.85
C TYR A 71 3.13 17.33 2.10
N ILE A 72 4.45 17.21 2.08
CA ILE A 72 5.21 17.18 3.31
C ILE A 72 5.61 18.63 3.54
N GLU A 73 4.67 19.42 4.07
CA GLU A 73 5.04 20.61 4.84
C GLU A 73 5.27 20.13 6.27
N ASP A 74 6.38 20.53 6.85
CA ASP A 74 6.82 20.20 8.20
C ASP A 74 5.65 20.21 9.20
N ASP A 75 5.19 19.01 9.56
CA ASP A 75 4.37 18.65 10.73
C ASP A 75 3.12 19.52 11.06
N LYS A 76 2.55 20.28 10.11
CA LYS A 76 1.31 21.04 10.34
C LYS A 76 0.35 20.96 9.16
N VAL A 77 -0.79 20.29 9.40
CA VAL A 77 -1.89 20.15 8.45
C VAL A 77 -2.77 21.41 8.50
N CYS A 78 -2.73 22.24 7.46
CA CYS A 78 -3.77 23.22 7.14
C CYS A 78 -3.91 23.33 5.61
N SER A 79 -5.06 22.95 5.06
CA SER A 79 -5.41 23.32 3.69
C SER A 79 -5.86 24.77 3.68
N VAL A 80 -5.14 25.65 3.00
CA VAL A 80 -5.68 26.95 2.57
C VAL A 80 -5.92 26.85 1.08
N GLN A 81 -7.19 26.99 0.68
CA GLN A 81 -7.56 27.21 -0.70
C GLN A 81 -7.08 28.61 -1.07
N GLU A 82 -6.35 28.73 -2.18
CA GLU A 82 -6.22 29.99 -2.89
C GLU A 82 -7.59 30.30 -3.50
N GLU A 83 -8.29 31.29 -2.93
CA GLU A 83 -9.37 31.97 -3.63
C GLU A 83 -8.85 33.35 -4.04
N GLU A 84 -8.71 33.56 -5.34
CA GLU A 84 -8.61 34.89 -5.91
C GLU A 84 -9.99 35.56 -5.88
N ASP A 85 -9.95 36.85 -5.57
CA ASP A 85 -10.91 37.92 -5.87
C ASP A 85 -11.86 38.46 -4.77
N VAL A 86 -11.63 39.77 -4.56
CA VAL A 86 -12.52 40.92 -4.28
C VAL A 86 -13.03 41.22 -2.86
N ASP A 87 -12.41 42.28 -2.32
CA ASP A 87 -13.02 43.45 -1.67
C ASP A 87 -13.92 43.24 -0.44
N SER A 88 -13.45 43.69 0.73
CA SER A 88 -13.97 44.93 1.33
C SER A 88 -13.47 45.08 2.77
N SER A 89 -13.02 46.30 3.04
CA SER A 89 -12.69 46.95 4.32
C SER A 89 -13.37 46.45 5.60
N SER A 90 -12.63 46.42 6.72
CA SER A 90 -12.75 47.43 7.80
C SER A 90 -12.24 46.91 9.16
N ASP A 91 -11.14 47.51 9.59
CA ASP A 91 -10.80 48.10 10.90
C ASP A 91 -11.07 47.45 12.27
N GLN A 92 -10.02 47.56 13.11
CA GLN A 92 -9.98 47.78 14.58
C GLN A 92 -10.46 46.63 15.49
N SER A 93 -9.99 46.42 16.72
CA SER A 93 -8.82 46.77 17.53
C SER A 93 -8.98 45.99 18.86
N LEU A 94 -7.87 45.68 19.53
CA LEU A 94 -7.64 45.31 20.95
C LEU A 94 -8.85 45.01 21.89
N SER A 95 -8.81 43.87 22.60
CA SER A 95 -8.78 43.82 24.09
C SER A 95 -8.96 42.39 24.63
N GLU A 96 -8.23 42.11 25.71
CA GLU A 96 -8.18 40.89 26.52
C GLU A 96 -9.50 40.63 27.28
N SER A 97 -9.89 39.35 27.43
CA SER A 97 -10.25 38.70 28.71
C SER A 97 -11.02 37.38 28.49
N GLU A 98 -10.94 36.54 29.52
CA GLU A 98 -11.11 35.09 29.52
C GLU A 98 -12.56 34.58 29.61
N SER A 99 -12.70 33.28 29.29
CA SER A 99 -13.73 32.32 29.70
C SER A 99 -15.02 32.14 28.88
N GLU A 100 -15.16 30.88 28.42
CA GLU A 100 -16.36 30.06 28.18
C GLU A 100 -17.23 30.22 26.90
N ILE A 101 -17.22 29.12 26.13
CA ILE A 101 -18.34 28.46 25.41
C ILE A 101 -19.16 29.33 24.44
N GLU A 102 -18.89 29.21 23.12
CA GLU A 102 -19.88 28.74 22.12
C GLU A 102 -19.33 28.68 20.67
N THR A 103 -19.60 27.52 20.05
CA THR A 103 -20.20 27.37 18.71
C THR A 103 -19.60 28.15 17.52
N ARG A 104 -18.68 27.52 16.76
CA ARG A 104 -18.33 27.99 15.40
C ARG A 104 -18.53 26.90 14.34
N ARG A 105 -19.69 27.01 13.67
CA ARG A 105 -20.05 26.60 12.30
C ARG A 105 -19.36 25.35 11.75
N ARG A 106 -20.11 24.24 11.69
CA ARG A 106 -19.78 23.04 10.91
C ARG A 106 -19.72 23.40 9.42
N VAL A 107 -18.53 23.70 8.93
CA VAL A 107 -18.20 23.58 7.50
C VAL A 107 -17.98 22.09 7.23
N THR A 108 -18.76 21.54 6.31
CA THR A 108 -18.78 20.12 5.92
C THR A 108 -17.41 19.67 5.43
N THR A 109 -16.59 19.15 6.33
CA THR A 109 -15.34 18.46 5.99
C THR A 109 -15.70 17.03 5.61
N LEU A 110 -15.30 16.61 4.40
CA LEU A 110 -15.42 15.22 3.95
C LEU A 110 -14.86 14.27 5.01
N PRO A 111 -15.45 13.07 5.23
CA PRO A 111 -14.95 12.14 6.22
C PRO A 111 -13.49 11.82 5.91
N ARG A 112 -12.58 12.11 6.85
CA ARG A 112 -11.21 11.59 6.79
C ARG A 112 -11.33 10.06 6.63
N PRO A 113 -10.60 9.43 5.70
CA PRO A 113 -10.51 7.96 5.70
C PRO A 113 -10.06 7.54 7.10
N ALA A 114 -10.68 6.47 7.64
CA ALA A 114 -10.41 5.98 8.98
C ALA A 114 -8.89 6.00 9.22
N SER A 115 -8.45 6.78 10.20
CA SER A 115 -7.03 6.91 10.55
C SER A 115 -6.57 5.56 11.08
N LEU A 116 -6.04 4.72 10.20
CA LEU A 116 -5.43 3.46 10.59
C LEU A 116 -4.15 3.79 11.35
N ASN A 117 -4.05 3.28 12.56
CA ASN A 117 -2.83 3.39 13.35
C ASN A 117 -1.77 2.40 12.82
N ALA A 118 -0.53 2.56 13.28
CA ALA A 118 0.56 1.67 12.86
C ALA A 118 0.32 0.21 13.25
N PHE A 119 -0.33 -0.07 14.38
CA PHE A 119 -0.73 -1.43 14.78
C PHE A 119 -1.80 -2.02 13.84
N ASP A 120 -2.72 -1.21 13.31
CA ASP A 120 -3.71 -1.64 12.32
C ASP A 120 -2.96 -2.08 11.05
N ILE A 121 -2.05 -1.24 10.53
CA ILE A 121 -1.24 -1.54 9.34
C ILE A 121 -0.36 -2.78 9.58
N ILE A 122 0.28 -2.90 10.74
CA ILE A 122 1.14 -4.03 11.12
C ILE A 122 0.32 -5.31 11.26
N SER A 123 -0.88 -5.25 11.86
CA SER A 123 -1.78 -6.40 11.98
C SER A 123 -2.23 -6.93 10.63
N PHE A 124 -2.30 -6.06 9.61
CA PHE A 124 -2.58 -6.43 8.23
C PHE A 124 -1.33 -6.82 7.43
N SER A 125 -0.13 -6.60 7.96
CA SER A 125 1.12 -6.94 7.27
C SER A 125 1.33 -8.47 7.23
N PRO A 126 1.67 -9.05 6.08
CA PRO A 126 2.02 -10.47 5.95
C PRO A 126 3.30 -10.84 6.73
N GLY A 127 4.19 -9.87 7.00
CA GLY A 127 5.49 -10.13 7.62
C GLY A 127 5.47 -10.39 9.13
N PHE A 128 4.33 -10.20 9.79
CA PHE A 128 4.10 -10.51 11.21
C PHE A 128 3.18 -11.72 11.40
N ASP A 129 2.89 -12.44 10.32
CA ASP A 129 2.08 -13.64 10.36
C ASP A 129 2.91 -14.82 10.89
N LEU A 130 2.69 -15.18 12.17
CA LEU A 130 3.36 -16.31 12.81
C LEU A 130 2.69 -17.65 12.47
N SER A 131 1.65 -17.66 11.62
CA SER A 131 0.98 -18.88 11.17
C SER A 131 1.97 -19.92 10.61
N GLY A 132 2.98 -19.48 9.86
CA GLY A 132 4.05 -20.34 9.33
C GLY A 132 4.99 -20.96 10.38
N LEU A 133 4.90 -20.57 11.66
CA LEU A 133 5.63 -21.22 12.76
C LEU A 133 4.87 -22.43 13.32
N PHE A 134 3.56 -22.52 13.06
CA PHE A 134 2.67 -23.52 13.65
C PHE A 134 1.89 -24.36 12.63
N GLU A 135 1.82 -23.94 11.36
CA GLU A 135 1.15 -24.68 10.29
C GLU A 135 2.08 -25.01 9.11
N GLU A 136 1.98 -26.25 8.64
CA GLU A 136 2.68 -26.77 7.48
C GLU A 136 2.05 -26.21 6.18
N GLY A 137 2.58 -25.07 5.72
CA GLY A 137 2.62 -24.65 4.31
C GLY A 137 1.28 -24.48 3.57
N GLY A 138 0.57 -23.38 3.83
CA GLY A 138 -0.54 -22.92 2.98
C GLY A 138 -0.65 -21.39 2.92
N GLU A 139 -1.11 -20.84 1.77
CA GLU A 139 -1.54 -19.44 1.67
C GLU A 139 -2.83 -19.24 2.49
N GLY A 140 -2.70 -18.78 3.72
CA GLY A 140 -3.84 -18.40 4.55
C GLY A 140 -4.54 -17.15 3.99
N ALA A 141 -5.86 -17.18 3.85
CA ALA A 141 -6.66 -16.01 3.50
C ALA A 141 -7.03 -15.24 4.78
N ARG A 142 -6.61 -13.96 4.87
CA ARG A 142 -7.01 -13.07 5.99
C ARG A 142 -8.30 -12.36 5.63
N PHE A 143 -9.33 -12.52 6.45
CA PHE A 143 -10.62 -11.84 6.31
C PHE A 143 -11.13 -11.37 7.67
N VAL A 144 -11.92 -10.29 7.67
CA VAL A 144 -12.59 -9.78 8.87
C VAL A 144 -14.08 -10.06 8.74
N SER A 145 -14.70 -10.59 9.80
CA SER A 145 -16.13 -10.84 9.85
C SER A 145 -16.81 -9.81 10.76
N GLY A 146 -17.94 -9.26 10.31
CA GLY A 146 -18.81 -8.42 11.14
C GLY A 146 -19.80 -9.23 12.00
N ALA A 147 -19.75 -10.56 11.97
CA ALA A 147 -20.65 -11.42 12.74
C ALA A 147 -20.17 -11.58 14.20
N PRO A 148 -21.10 -11.75 15.17
CA PRO A 148 -20.72 -12.09 16.53
C PRO A 148 -19.92 -13.40 16.62
N VAL A 149 -18.98 -13.47 17.56
CA VAL A 149 -18.10 -14.64 17.76
C VAL A 149 -18.89 -15.95 17.92
N SER A 150 -19.99 -15.92 18.67
CA SER A 150 -20.86 -17.09 18.87
C SER A 150 -21.39 -17.67 17.56
N LYS A 151 -21.74 -16.80 16.59
CA LYS A 151 -22.24 -17.21 15.27
C LYS A 151 -21.12 -17.79 14.41
N ILE A 152 -19.90 -17.28 14.54
CA ILE A 152 -18.72 -17.80 13.83
C ILE A 152 -18.38 -19.20 14.34
N ILE A 153 -18.33 -19.39 15.66
CA ILE A 153 -18.03 -20.69 16.29
C ILE A 153 -19.08 -21.72 15.91
N SER A 154 -20.37 -21.40 16.04
CA SER A 154 -21.45 -22.32 15.70
C SER A 154 -21.38 -22.78 14.24
N LYS A 155 -21.05 -21.88 13.31
CA LYS A 155 -20.88 -22.21 11.89
C LYS A 155 -19.64 -23.08 11.63
N LEU A 156 -18.56 -22.84 12.36
CA LEU A 156 -17.35 -23.66 12.26
C LEU A 156 -17.61 -25.10 12.73
N GLU A 157 -18.33 -25.27 13.84
CA GLU A 157 -18.71 -26.60 14.38
C GLU A 157 -19.61 -27.39 13.41
N GLU A 158 -20.57 -26.71 12.77
CA GLU A 158 -21.44 -27.32 11.76
C GLU A 158 -20.62 -27.89 10.60
N ILE A 159 -19.70 -27.09 10.06
CA ILE A 159 -18.80 -27.51 8.96
C ILE A 159 -17.88 -28.64 9.42
N ALA A 160 -17.32 -28.56 10.63
CA ALA A 160 -16.42 -29.57 11.16
C ALA A 160 -17.07 -30.96 11.25
N LYS A 161 -18.36 -31.01 11.62
CA LYS A 161 -19.16 -32.25 11.64
C LYS A 161 -19.38 -32.83 10.24
N VAL A 162 -19.64 -31.97 9.25
CA VAL A 162 -19.86 -32.38 7.86
C VAL A 162 -18.60 -32.95 7.22
N VAL A 163 -17.43 -32.40 7.56
CA VAL A 163 -16.14 -32.77 6.97
C VAL A 163 -15.39 -33.83 7.80
N SER A 164 -15.97 -34.31 8.90
CA SER A 164 -15.42 -35.37 9.77
C SER A 164 -14.01 -35.08 10.33
N PHE A 165 -13.76 -33.84 10.77
CA PHE A 165 -12.48 -33.46 11.40
C PHE A 165 -12.23 -34.10 12.78
N TYR A 166 -13.20 -34.84 13.32
CA TYR A 166 -13.05 -35.63 14.55
C TYR A 166 -13.42 -37.09 14.29
N SER A 167 -12.44 -37.97 14.51
CA SER A 167 -12.60 -39.40 14.83
C SER A 167 -12.37 -39.59 16.32
#